data_AF-A0A091CC03-F1
#
_entry.id   AF-A0A091CC03-F1
#
_cell.length_a   1.000
_cell.length_b   1.000
_cell.length_c   1.000
_cell.angle_alpha   90.00
_cell.angle_beta   90.00
_cell.angle_gamma   90.00
#
_symmetry.space_group_name_H-M   'P 1'
#
loop_
_entity.id
_entity.type
_entity.pdbx_description
1 polymer ?
#
loop_
_entity_poly.entity_id
_entity_poly.type
_entity_poly.pdbx_seq_one_letter_code
_entity_poly.pdbx_strand_id
1 'polypeptide(L)'
;MSRLDKRPKMKKTVRFILIGLVVVLIAVIGGYTYRSMHYSSHFLPDTFINGTRVSDLTANQANELLHDRYDAQEFTVEQNGEEWKTFKKADLGLDTDFF
;
A
#
# COMPACT_ATOMS: atom_id res chain seq x y z
N MET A 1 7.53 -26.50 -59.49
CA MET A 1 7.51 -26.75 -58.03
C MET A 1 7.81 -25.44 -57.30
N SER A 2 6.81 -24.91 -56.57
CA SER A 2 6.88 -23.59 -55.93
C SER A 2 7.79 -23.62 -54.69
N ARG A 3 8.77 -22.71 -54.61
CA ARG A 3 9.78 -22.62 -53.53
C ARG A 3 9.24 -21.98 -52.24
N LEU A 4 7.92 -21.91 -52.07
CA LEU A 4 7.29 -21.10 -51.03
C LEU A 4 6.98 -21.85 -49.72
N ASP A 5 7.26 -23.16 -49.62
CA ASP A 5 6.78 -23.98 -48.48
C ASP A 5 7.85 -24.51 -47.51
N LYS A 6 9.07 -23.97 -47.53
CA LYS A 6 10.07 -24.33 -46.50
C LYS A 6 10.01 -23.34 -45.33
N ARG A 7 8.94 -23.39 -44.53
CA ARG A 7 9.00 -22.82 -43.18
C ARG A 7 9.98 -23.66 -42.34
N PRO A 8 11.05 -23.09 -41.78
CA PRO A 8 11.94 -23.85 -40.90
C PRO A 8 11.11 -24.34 -39.70
N LYS A 9 11.00 -25.67 -39.55
CA LYS A 9 10.33 -26.26 -38.40
C LYS A 9 11.12 -25.88 -37.14
N MET A 10 10.49 -25.13 -36.26
CA MET A 10 11.10 -24.68 -35.02
C MET A 10 11.52 -25.90 -34.19
N LYS A 11 12.80 -25.93 -33.77
CA LYS A 11 13.34 -27.05 -32.98
C LYS A 11 12.52 -27.17 -31.68
N LYS A 12 12.20 -28.39 -31.24
CA LYS A 12 11.39 -28.66 -30.03
C LYS A 12 11.92 -27.90 -28.81
N THR A 13 13.24 -27.79 -28.67
CA THR A 13 13.92 -27.02 -27.62
C THR A 13 13.53 -25.54 -27.62
N VAL A 14 13.53 -24.89 -28.79
CA VAL A 14 13.15 -23.48 -28.92
C VAL A 14 11.67 -23.29 -28.56
N ARG A 15 10.81 -24.25 -28.91
CA ARG A 15 9.40 -24.25 -28.52
C ARG A 15 9.21 -24.31 -27.01
N PHE A 16 9.93 -25.19 -26.32
CA PHE A 16 9.84 -25.28 -24.85
C PHE A 16 10.38 -24.03 -24.16
N ILE A 17 11.46 -23.44 -24.67
CA ILE A 17 12.00 -22.17 -24.15
C ILE A 17 10.95 -21.06 -24.27
N LEU A 18 10.31 -20.92 -25.43
CA LEU A 18 9.27 -19.89 -25.63
C LEU A 18 8.06 -20.11 -24.71
N ILE A 19 7.62 -21.35 -24.53
CA ILE A 19 6.53 -21.66 -23.59
C ILE A 19 6.94 -21.27 -22.17
N GLY A 20 8.15 -21.62 -21.73
CA GLY A 20 8.66 -21.23 -20.42
C GLY A 20 8.68 -19.72 -20.23
N LEU A 21 9.13 -18.98 -21.24
CA LEU A 21 9.18 -17.51 -21.21
C LEU A 21 7.78 -16.90 -21.10
N VAL A 22 6.80 -17.43 -21.84
CA VAL A 22 5.39 -17.00 -21.74
C VAL A 22 4.83 -17.25 -20.35
N VAL A 23 5.10 -18.42 -19.75
CA VAL A 23 4.64 -18.73 -18.38
C VAL A 23 5.23 -17.74 -17.36
N VAL A 24 6.53 -17.45 -17.46
CA VAL A 24 7.19 -16.46 -16.59
C VAL A 24 6.56 -15.08 -16.78
N LEU A 25 6.29 -14.67 -18.02
CA LEU A 25 5.72 -13.37 -18.33
C LEU A 25 4.29 -13.22 -17.76
N ILE A 26 3.47 -14.28 -17.85
CA ILE A 26 2.15 -14.33 -17.22
C ILE A 26 2.27 -14.22 -15.70
N ALA A 27 3.22 -14.92 -15.08
CA ALA A 27 3.43 -14.87 -13.64
C ALA A 27 3.82 -13.45 -13.17
N VAL A 28 4.71 -12.77 -13.90
CA VAL A 28 5.13 -11.39 -13.60
C VAL A 28 3.94 -10.42 -13.72
N ILE A 29 3.18 -10.50 -14.82
CA ILE A 29 2.00 -9.64 -15.02
C ILE A 29 0.97 -9.91 -13.92
N GLY A 30 0.63 -11.17 -13.65
CA GLY A 30 -0.34 -11.55 -12.62
C GLY A 30 0.06 -11.05 -11.23
N GLY A 31 1.33 -11.23 -10.85
CA GLY A 31 1.85 -10.74 -9.58
C GLY A 31 1.80 -9.21 -9.47
N TYR A 32 2.16 -8.49 -10.54
CA TYR A 32 2.10 -7.03 -10.57
C TYR A 32 0.67 -6.51 -10.50
N THR A 33 -0.25 -7.06 -11.31
CA THR A 33 -1.65 -6.64 -11.33
C THR A 33 -2.33 -6.90 -9.98
N TYR A 34 -2.08 -8.05 -9.34
CA TYR A 34 -2.60 -8.35 -8.02
C TYR A 34 -2.17 -7.30 -6.98
N ARG A 35 -0.87 -6.99 -6.95
CA ARG A 35 -0.33 -5.98 -6.03
C ARG A 35 -0.86 -4.58 -6.33
N SER A 36 -0.98 -4.23 -7.61
CA SER A 36 -1.55 -2.95 -8.05
C SER A 36 -3.02 -2.80 -7.65
N MET A 37 -3.82 -3.86 -7.75
CA MET A 37 -5.22 -3.83 -7.33
C MET A 37 -5.35 -3.68 -5.81
N HIS A 38 -4.51 -4.38 -5.05
CA HIS A 38 -4.51 -4.29 -3.59
C HIS A 38 -4.21 -2.85 -3.12
N TYR A 39 -3.14 -2.24 -3.62
CA TYR A 39 -2.76 -0.87 -3.26
C TYR A 39 -3.54 0.22 -4.00
N SER A 40 -4.56 -0.13 -4.78
CA SER A 40 -5.48 0.86 -5.36
C SER A 40 -6.38 1.51 -4.30
N SER A 41 -6.63 0.81 -3.19
CA SER A 41 -7.47 1.30 -2.09
C SER A 41 -6.81 1.21 -0.73
N HIS A 42 -5.58 0.70 -0.65
CA HIS A 42 -4.79 0.58 0.57
C HIS A 42 -3.50 1.40 0.47
N PHE A 43 -3.04 1.94 1.58
CA PHE A 43 -1.74 2.60 1.64
C PHE A 43 -0.60 1.61 1.40
N LEU A 44 0.48 2.12 0.79
CA LEU A 44 1.66 1.33 0.46
C LEU A 44 2.36 0.79 1.71
N PRO A 45 3.18 -0.28 1.56
CA PRO A 45 4.07 -0.74 2.62
C PRO A 45 4.94 0.40 3.13
N ASP A 46 5.25 0.38 4.42
CA ASP A 46 6.09 1.37 5.09
C ASP A 46 5.58 2.82 4.98
N THR A 47 4.26 3.01 4.75
CA THR A 47 3.61 4.31 4.88
C THR A 47 3.33 4.67 6.33
N PHE A 48 3.72 5.87 6.74
CA PHE A 48 3.48 6.43 8.07
C PHE A 48 2.87 7.82 7.98
N ILE A 49 1.96 8.13 8.90
CA ILE A 49 1.32 9.44 9.05
C ILE A 49 1.47 9.85 10.51
N ASN A 50 2.11 10.98 10.76
CA ASN A 50 2.43 11.45 12.12
C ASN A 50 3.09 10.37 13.01
N GLY A 51 3.98 9.57 12.44
CA GLY A 51 4.66 8.45 13.14
C GLY A 51 3.80 7.19 13.33
N THR A 52 2.52 7.22 12.94
CA THR A 52 1.63 6.06 12.94
C THR A 52 1.74 5.30 11.64
N ARG A 53 2.07 4.01 11.69
CA ARG A 53 2.07 3.14 10.52
C ARG A 53 0.64 2.92 10.04
N VAL A 54 0.37 3.22 8.78
CA VAL A 54 -0.93 3.00 8.12
C VAL A 54 -0.84 2.05 6.93
N SER A 55 0.29 1.34 6.80
CA SER A 55 0.54 0.36 5.73
C SER A 55 -0.58 -0.66 5.60
N ASP A 56 -0.94 -0.97 4.36
CA ASP A 56 -1.97 -1.96 4.01
C ASP A 56 -3.37 -1.65 4.59
N LEU A 57 -3.60 -0.43 5.12
CA LEU A 57 -4.92 0.04 5.53
C LEU A 57 -5.60 0.79 4.40
N THR A 58 -6.93 0.70 4.34
CA THR A 58 -7.72 1.63 3.53
C THR A 58 -7.72 3.04 4.13
N ALA A 59 -8.09 4.05 3.33
CA ALA A 59 -8.24 5.43 3.82
C ALA A 59 -9.15 5.51 5.05
N ASN A 60 -10.29 4.82 5.04
CA ASN A 60 -11.24 4.80 6.16
C ASN A 60 -10.64 4.18 7.42
N GLN A 61 -9.98 3.02 7.29
CA GLN A 61 -9.33 2.35 8.42
C GLN A 61 -8.18 3.18 9.00
N ALA A 62 -7.42 3.85 8.14
CA ALA A 62 -6.36 4.75 8.59
C ALA A 62 -6.93 5.99 9.29
N ASN A 63 -8.04 6.55 8.78
CA ASN A 63 -8.70 7.70 9.40
C ASN A 63 -9.20 7.35 10.80
N GLU A 64 -9.86 6.21 10.96
CA GLU A 64 -10.31 5.68 12.25
C GLU A 64 -9.14 5.46 13.22
N LEU A 65 -8.06 4.81 12.76
CA LEU A 65 -6.85 4.58 13.57
C LEU A 65 -6.19 5.90 14.02
N LEU A 66 -6.15 6.90 13.13
CA LEU A 66 -5.55 8.20 13.44
C LEU A 66 -6.44 9.00 14.40
N HIS A 67 -7.76 8.95 14.22
CA HIS A 67 -8.72 9.54 15.16
C HIS A 67 -8.57 8.95 16.56
N ASP A 68 -8.59 7.62 16.69
CA ASP A 68 -8.43 6.95 18.00
C ASP A 68 -7.16 7.39 18.72
N ARG A 69 -6.07 7.54 17.97
CA ARG A 69 -4.81 8.04 18.55
C ARG A 69 -4.85 9.50 18.88
N TYR A 70 -5.45 10.31 18.03
CA TYR A 70 -5.56 11.76 18.22
C TYR A 70 -6.44 12.09 19.44
N ASP A 71 -7.53 11.37 19.64
CA ASP A 71 -8.43 11.48 20.80
C ASP A 71 -7.75 11.05 22.10
N ALA A 72 -6.84 10.08 22.01
CA ALA A 72 -6.01 9.65 23.14
C ALA A 72 -4.84 10.60 23.45
N GLN A 73 -4.55 11.60 22.60
CA GLN A 73 -3.47 12.55 22.87
C GLN A 73 -3.87 13.53 23.97
N GLU A 74 -3.07 13.56 25.03
CA GLU A 74 -3.20 14.47 26.16
C GLU A 74 -2.09 15.54 26.12
N PHE A 75 -2.45 16.76 26.49
CA PHE A 75 -1.56 17.90 26.64
C PHE A 75 -1.58 18.32 28.09
N THR A 76 -0.43 18.21 28.75
CA THR A 76 -0.22 18.81 30.06
C THR A 76 0.36 20.22 29.89
N VAL A 77 -0.32 21.20 30.46
CA VAL A 77 0.16 22.56 30.60
C VAL A 77 0.88 22.66 31.93
N GLU A 78 2.13 23.09 31.90
CA GLU A 78 2.92 23.37 33.09
C GLU A 78 2.96 24.87 33.37
N GLN A 79 2.90 25.25 34.65
CA GLN A 79 3.13 26.61 35.12
C GLN A 79 4.28 26.58 36.13
N ASN A 80 5.35 27.34 35.86
CA ASN A 80 6.55 27.38 36.69
C ASN A 80 7.21 26.01 36.94
N GLY A 81 7.09 25.08 35.98
CA GLY A 81 7.65 23.73 36.07
C GLY A 81 6.81 22.75 36.89
N GLU A 82 5.59 23.13 37.28
CA GLU A 82 4.62 22.27 37.93
C GLU A 82 3.42 22.03 36.99
N GLU A 83 2.94 20.79 36.91
CA GLU A 83 1.78 20.45 36.08
C GLU A 83 0.55 21.21 36.57
N TRP A 84 0.01 22.09 35.73
CA TRP A 84 -1.15 22.92 36.04
C TRP A 84 -2.45 22.23 35.62
N LYS A 85 -2.49 21.69 34.40
CA LYS A 85 -3.69 21.02 33.89
C LYS A 85 -3.41 20.14 32.68
N THR A 86 -4.05 18.98 32.62
CA THR A 86 -4.04 18.09 31.46
C THR A 86 -5.37 18.17 30.71
N PHE A 87 -5.30 18.22 29.39
CA PHE A 87 -6.47 18.25 28.50
C PHE A 87 -6.29 17.22 27.40
N LYS A 88 -7.37 16.58 26.97
CA LYS A 88 -7.34 15.84 25.72
C LYS A 88 -7.41 16.82 24.55
N LYS A 89 -6.80 16.45 23.44
CA LYS A 89 -6.86 17.26 22.22
C LYS A 89 -8.29 17.44 21.71
N ALA A 90 -9.13 16.41 21.89
CA ALA A 90 -10.56 16.44 21.59
C ALA A 90 -11.33 17.49 22.43
N ASP A 91 -10.94 17.71 23.69
CA ASP A 91 -11.58 18.71 24.56
C ASP A 91 -11.37 20.15 24.05
N LEU A 92 -10.40 20.36 23.15
CA LEU A 92 -10.11 21.65 22.53
C LEU A 92 -10.98 21.92 21.29
N GLY A 93 -11.93 21.03 20.97
CA GLY A 93 -12.84 21.18 19.83
C GLY A 93 -12.18 21.00 18.46
N LEU A 94 -11.04 20.31 18.42
CA LEU A 94 -10.34 19.97 17.19
C LEU A 94 -10.95 18.70 16.60
N ASP A 95 -11.93 18.86 15.71
CA ASP A 95 -12.46 17.80 14.87
C ASP A 95 -11.54 17.62 13.65
N THR A 96 -11.05 16.41 13.39
CA THR A 96 -9.97 16.18 12.42
C THR A 96 -10.29 15.07 11.44
N ASP A 97 -10.93 15.40 10.32
CA ASP A 97 -10.95 14.47 9.18
C ASP A 97 -9.59 14.46 8.49
N PHE A 98 -8.85 13.35 8.55
CA PHE A 98 -7.48 13.29 8.05
C PHE A 98 -7.40 13.16 6.52
N PHE A 99 -8.45 12.70 5.82
CA PHE A 99 -8.45 12.46 4.35
C PHE A 99 -9.81 12.70 3.68
#